data_AF-A0A0M4D6R5-F1
#
_entry.id   AF-A0A0M4D6R5-F1
#
_cell.length_a   1.000
_cell.length_b   1.000
_cell.length_c   1.000
_cell.angle_alpha   90.00
_cell.angle_beta   90.00
_cell.angle_gamma   90.00
#
_symmetry.space_group_name_H-M   'P 1'
#
loop_
_entity.id
_entity.type
_entity.pdbx_description
1 polymer ?
#
loop_
_entity_poly.entity_id
_entity_poly.type
_entity_poly.pdbx_seq_one_letter_code
_entity_poly.pdbx_strand_id
1 'polypeptide(L)' 'MMRHEEFANICQAVGSGAERRVRHIVIHQVGKVIACLPDDTIEVELENGEHKTWSKDNVTLLH' A
#
# COMPACT_ATOMS: atom_id res chain seq x y z
N MET A 1 8.81 0.38 -9.07
CA MET A 1 8.01 1.61 -8.94
C MET A 1 6.63 1.31 -9.52
N MET A 2 5.58 1.49 -8.72
CA MET A 2 4.20 1.17 -9.09
C MET A 2 3.62 2.23 -10.05
N ARG A 3 2.87 1.79 -11.06
CA ARG A 3 2.21 2.71 -11.99
C ARG A 3 1.00 3.38 -11.35
N HIS A 4 0.63 4.56 -11.84
CA HIS A 4 -0.53 5.30 -11.33
C HIS A 4 -1.84 4.49 -11.44
N GLU A 5 -2.03 3.74 -12.53
CA GLU A 5 -3.21 2.87 -12.70
C GLU A 5 -3.26 1.73 -11.66
N GLU A 6 -2.11 1.16 -11.31
CA GLU A 6 -2.03 0.12 -10.28
C GLU A 6 -2.36 0.69 -8.90
N PHE A 7 -1.86 1.89 -8.60
CA PHE A 7 -2.18 2.60 -7.37
C PHE A 7 -3.68 2.89 -7.27
N ALA A 8 -4.28 3.43 -8.34
CA ALA A 8 -5.72 3.70 -8.38
C ALA A 8 -6.55 2.43 -8.17
N ASN A 9 -6.14 1.30 -8.74
CA ASN A 9 -6.82 0.01 -8.55
C ASN A 9 -6.74 -0.45 -7.09
N ILE A 10 -5.57 -0.33 -6.45
CA ILE A 10 -5.42 -0.66 -5.02
C ILE A 10 -6.35 0.20 -4.18
N CYS A 11 -6.36 1.51 -4.42
CA CYS A 11 -7.20 2.43 -3.65
C CYS A 11 -8.69 2.16 -3.83
N GLN A 12 -9.13 1.86 -5.05
CA GLN A 12 -10.50 1.46 -5.32
C GLN A 12 -10.85 0.13 -4.62
N ALA A 13 -9.95 -0.85 -4.65
CA ALA A 13 -10.14 -2.14 -4.00
C ALA A 13 -10.25 -1.99 -2.47
N VAL A 14 -9.34 -1.24 -1.85
CA VAL A 14 -9.33 -0.95 -0.41
C VAL A 14 -10.59 -0.19 0.00
N GLY A 15 -11.01 0.82 -0.78
CA GLY A 15 -12.26 1.55 -0.55
C GLY A 15 -13.52 0.69 -0.69
N SER A 16 -13.43 -0.43 -1.41
CA SER A 16 -14.51 -1.43 -1.54
C SER A 16 -14.47 -2.51 -0.46
N GLY A 17 -13.54 -2.40 0.51
CA GLY A 17 -13.34 -3.38 1.58
C GLY A 17 -12.49 -4.59 1.20
N ALA A 18 -11.87 -4.60 0.01
CA ALA A 18 -10.96 -5.68 -0.38
C ALA A 18 -9.60 -5.52 0.29
N GLU A 19 -9.07 -6.61 0.82
CA GLU A 19 -7.75 -6.61 1.45
C GLU A 19 -6.65 -6.60 0.39
N ARG A 20 -5.72 -5.65 0.51
CA ARG A 20 -4.52 -5.56 -0.33
C ARG A 20 -3.29 -5.53 0.56
N ARG A 21 -2.25 -6.27 0.17
CA ARG A 21 -0.94 -6.25 0.85
C ARG A 21 0.12 -5.76 -0.10
N VAL A 22 1.03 -4.96 0.41
CA VAL A 22 2.16 -4.41 -0.35
C VAL A 22 3.45 -4.72 0.38
N ARG A 23 4.54 -4.79 -0.38
CA ARG A 23 5.90 -4.91 0.16
C ARG A 23 6.68 -3.64 -0.14
N HIS A 24 7.29 -3.06 0.88
CA HIS A 24 8.23 -1.96 0.70
C HIS A 24 9.51 -2.46 0.03
N ILE A 25 9.97 -1.78 -1.02
CA ILE A 25 11.08 -2.20 -1.87
C ILE A 25 12.42 -2.13 -1.12
N VAL A 26 12.66 -1.05 -0.36
CA VAL A 26 13.92 -0.82 0.37
C VAL A 26 14.03 -1.61 1.67
N ILE A 27 13.08 -1.44 2.59
CA ILE A 27 13.14 -2.10 3.91
C ILE A 27 12.56 -3.51 3.91
N HIS A 28 12.07 -4.00 2.77
CA HIS A 28 11.51 -5.33 2.57
C HIS A 28 10.33 -5.73 3.49
N GLN A 29 9.76 -4.78 4.23
CA GLN A 29 8.60 -4.99 5.11
C GLN A 29 7.32 -5.18 4.29
N VAL A 30 6.41 -6.00 4.81
CA VAL A 30 5.09 -6.23 4.23
C VAL A 30 4.04 -5.59 5.11
N GLY A 31 3.11 -4.86 4.51
CA GLY A 31 2.01 -4.21 5.20
C GLY A 31 0.68 -4.42 4.47
N LYS A 32 -0.41 -4.49 5.23
CA LYS A 32 -1.78 -4.45 4.71
C LYS A 32 -2.14 -3.00 4.45
N VAL A 33 -2.62 -2.68 3.25
CA VAL A 33 -3.09 -1.32 2.92
C VAL A 33 -4.40 -1.07 3.65
N ILE A 34 -4.43 -0.03 4.48
CA ILE A 34 -5.60 0.36 5.26
C ILE A 34 -6.20 1.69 4.78
N ALA A 35 -5.38 2.56 4.16
CA ALA A 35 -5.85 3.78 3.53
C ALA A 35 -4.95 4.17 2.35
N CYS A 36 -5.54 4.87 1.39
CA CYS A 36 -4.80 5.65 0.42
C CYS A 36 -4.89 7.13 0.79
N LEU A 37 -3.76 7.80 0.78
CA LEU A 37 -3.62 9.20 1.15
C LEU A 37 -3.39 10.05 -0.11
N PRO A 38 -3.56 11.39 0.00
CA PRO A 38 -3.13 12.32 -1.05
C PRO A 38 -1.63 12.15 -1.38
N ASP A 39 -1.20 12.69 -2.51
CA ASP A 39 0.21 12.65 -2.96
C ASP A 39 0.76 11.25 -3.24
N ASP A 40 -0.07 10.34 -3.75
CA ASP A 40 0.37 9.01 -4.19
C ASP A 40 1.01 8.17 -3.05
N THR A 41 0.51 8.35 -1.82
CA THR A 41 0.96 7.61 -0.64
C THR A 41 -0.11 6.65 -0.13
N ILE A 42 0.33 5.56 0.50
CA ILE A 42 -0.54 4.58 1.15
C ILE A 42 -0.18 4.45 2.63
N GLU A 43 -1.20 4.30 3.45
CA GLU A 43 -1.06 3.90 4.83
C GLU A 43 -1.21 2.38 4.93
N VAL A 44 -0.27 1.77 5.62
CA VAL A 44 -0.20 0.32 5.81
C VAL A 44 -0.13 -0.04 7.28
N GLU A 45 -0.78 -1.13 7.63
CA GLU A 45 -0.65 -1.81 8.91
C GLU A 45 0.34 -2.97 8.78
N LEU A 46 1.37 -2.96 9.62
CA LEU A 46 2.37 -4.01 9.72
C LEU A 46 1.87 -5.15 10.61
N GLU A 47 2.55 -6.31 10.55
CA GLU A 47 2.19 -7.49 11.35
C GLU A 47 2.25 -7.26 12.87
N ASN A 48 3.03 -6.28 13.32
CA ASN A 48 3.10 -5.89 14.73
C ASN A 48 2.01 -4.87 15.14
N GLY A 49 1.09 -4.53 14.24
CA GLY A 49 0.05 -3.53 14.45
C GLY A 49 0.51 -2.08 14.32
N GLU A 50 1.78 -1.81 14.00
CA GLU A 50 2.22 -0.44 13.70
C GLU A 50 1.67 0.03 12.36
N HIS A 51 1.27 1.30 12.31
CA HIS A 51 0.85 1.97 11.09
C HIS A 51 2.01 2.77 10.51
N LYS A 52 2.24 2.63 9.21
CA LYS A 52 3.26 3.38 8.48
C LYS A 52 2.73 3.91 7.17
N THR A 53 3.30 5.01 6.73
CA THR A 53 2.99 5.60 5.42
C THR A 53 4.11 5.32 4.45
N TRP A 54 3.78 4.77 3.27
CA TRP A 54 4.73 4.47 2.21
C TRP A 54 4.31 5.15 0.91
N SER A 55 5.28 5.66 0.15
CA SER A 55 5.04 6.14 -1.22
C SER A 55 4.77 4.96 -2.15
N LYS A 56 3.83 5.11 -3.09
CA LYS A 56 3.58 4.13 -4.16
C LYS A 56 4.85 3.73 -4.91
N ASP A 57 5.83 4.64 -4.97
CA ASP A 57 7.06 4.43 -5.71
C ASP A 57 8.01 3.45 -5.01
N ASN A 58 7.86 3.33 -3.69
CA ASN A 58 8.67 2.48 -2.82
C ASN A 58 7.98 1.18 -2.42
N VAL A 59 6.87 0.83 -3.08
CA VAL A 59 6.12 -0.40 -2.78
C VAL A 59 5.82 -1.21 -4.03
N THR A 60 5.63 -2.51 -3.83
CA THR A 60 5.14 -3.45 -4.85
C THR A 60 3.94 -4.19 -4.30
N LEU A 61 2.90 -4.36 -5.12
CA LEU A 61 1.73 -5.14 -4.75
C LEU A 61 2.10 -6.62 -4.59
N LEU A 62 1.57 -7.26 -3.54
CA LEU A 62 1.65 -8.71 -3.39
C LEU A 62 0.34 -9.32 -3.92
N HIS A 63 0.47 -10.32 -4.80
CA HIS A 63 -0.64 -11.06 -5.40
C HIS A 63 -1.39 -11.90 -4.38
#